data_AF-A0A2V9FGE9-F1
#
_entry.id   AF-A0A2V9FGE9-F1
#
_cell.length_a   1.000
_cell.length_b   1.000
_cell.length_c   1.000
_cell.angle_alpha   90.00
_cell.angle_beta   90.00
_cell.angle_gamma   90.00
#
_symmetry.space_group_name_H-M   'P 1'
#
loop_
_entity.id
_entity.type
_entity.pdbx_description
1 polymer ?
#
loop_
_entity_poly.entity_id
_entity_poly.type
_entity_poly.pdbx_seq_one_letter_code
_entity_poly.pdbx_strand_id
1 'polypeptide(L)'
;TALVLDTNGNGKRDEYVEPDQPIDPTKDKRINAAFYGVTVSPVDGSIWGTVLGFPGAVVRLNPGSNPPGTALAEVYELPWNNPGAPVHGFSPRGLDIDRNGVVWTVIASGHLASFDRRKCKGPLNGPTATGQHCPEGWTLYPLPGPQLKGVTDPGSAEASYYDWVDQFDTFGLGKNVPIATGNGNDALLALLPESGKFVVLRVPYPMGFYAKGMDGRIDDPKAGWKGKGIWATYGTRTPFHAEGGKGTTSKVLHFQLRPDPLTQ
;
A
#
# COMPACT_ATOMS: atom_id res chain seq x y z
N THR A 1 11.52 -17.66 -5.09
CA THR A 1 10.65 -18.78 -5.50
C THR A 1 9.60 -18.25 -6.47
N ALA A 2 9.04 -19.09 -7.35
CA ALA A 2 7.95 -18.68 -8.24
C ALA A 2 6.67 -18.37 -7.46
N LEU A 3 5.84 -17.47 -8.00
CA LEU A 3 4.50 -17.17 -7.51
C LEU A 3 3.50 -18.11 -8.18
N VAL A 4 2.95 -19.02 -7.40
CA VAL A 4 2.11 -20.12 -7.87
C VAL A 4 0.80 -20.09 -7.12
N LEU A 5 -0.31 -19.96 -7.86
CA LEU A 5 -1.65 -20.07 -7.34
C LEU A 5 -2.02 -21.56 -7.22
N ASP A 6 -2.55 -21.93 -6.06
CA ASP A 6 -3.13 -23.25 -5.82
C ASP A 6 -4.48 -23.36 -6.54
N THR A 7 -4.47 -23.47 -7.87
CA THR A 7 -5.69 -23.49 -8.69
C THR A 7 -6.42 -24.83 -8.63
N ASN A 8 -5.73 -25.91 -8.26
CA ASN A 8 -6.36 -27.21 -8.02
C ASN A 8 -7.04 -27.28 -6.63
N GLY A 9 -6.67 -26.38 -5.71
CA GLY A 9 -7.33 -26.14 -4.43
C GLY A 9 -6.94 -27.09 -3.31
N ASN A 10 -5.85 -27.85 -3.43
CA ASN A 10 -5.49 -28.90 -2.48
C ASN A 10 -4.61 -28.41 -1.30
N GLY A 11 -4.23 -27.13 -1.28
CA GLY A 11 -3.46 -26.49 -0.23
C GLY A 11 -1.96 -26.80 -0.27
N LYS A 12 -1.45 -27.39 -1.35
CA LYS A 12 -0.04 -27.73 -1.53
C LYS A 12 0.44 -27.19 -2.86
N ARG A 13 1.74 -26.94 -2.94
CA ARG A 13 2.37 -26.59 -4.20
C ARG A 13 2.65 -27.86 -4.99
N ASP A 14 2.05 -27.96 -6.17
CA ASP A 14 2.21 -29.07 -7.10
C ASP A 14 2.97 -28.66 -8.37
N GLU A 15 2.98 -29.55 -9.36
CA GLU A 15 3.22 -29.15 -10.74
C GLU A 15 2.27 -28.02 -11.14
N TYR A 16 2.79 -27.05 -11.86
CA TYR A 16 2.02 -25.91 -12.33
C TYR A 16 2.13 -25.72 -13.84
N VAL A 17 1.11 -25.11 -14.41
CA VAL A 17 1.15 -24.56 -15.78
C VAL A 17 1.78 -23.16 -15.77
N GLU A 18 2.40 -22.77 -16.88
CA GLU A 18 3.00 -21.44 -17.05
C GLU A 18 1.92 -20.35 -17.26
N PRO A 19 2.22 -19.05 -17.04
CA PRO A 19 1.22 -17.98 -17.03
C PRO A 19 0.34 -17.89 -18.30
N ASP A 20 0.91 -18.17 -19.46
CA ASP A 20 0.28 -18.12 -20.79
C ASP A 20 -0.53 -19.37 -21.15
N GLN A 21 -0.46 -20.42 -20.32
CA GLN A 21 -1.20 -21.67 -20.52
C GLN A 21 -2.57 -21.63 -19.84
N PRO A 22 -3.59 -22.36 -20.34
CA PRO A 22 -4.89 -22.45 -19.66
C PRO A 22 -4.76 -23.11 -18.29
N ILE A 23 -5.70 -22.80 -17.38
CA ILE A 23 -5.79 -23.50 -16.09
C ILE A 23 -6.06 -24.98 -16.34
N ASP A 24 -5.28 -25.84 -15.70
CA ASP A 24 -5.48 -27.29 -15.67
C ASP A 24 -6.04 -27.67 -14.29
N PRO A 25 -7.22 -28.32 -14.19
CA PRO A 25 -7.84 -28.69 -12.92
C PRO A 25 -6.98 -29.59 -12.01
N THR A 26 -5.96 -30.25 -12.56
CA THR A 26 -5.08 -31.16 -11.82
C THR A 26 -3.77 -30.49 -11.39
N LYS A 27 -3.53 -29.24 -11.81
CA LYS A 27 -2.28 -28.52 -11.59
C LYS A 27 -2.52 -27.14 -10.97
N ASP A 28 -1.45 -26.63 -10.40
CA ASP A 28 -1.37 -25.23 -9.99
C ASP A 28 -1.16 -24.32 -11.20
N LYS A 29 -1.25 -23.00 -10.99
CA LYS A 29 -0.93 -22.02 -12.04
C LYS A 29 0.07 -21.00 -11.56
N ARG A 30 1.20 -20.90 -12.27
CA ARG A 30 2.13 -19.81 -12.07
C ARG A 30 1.54 -18.50 -12.60
N ILE A 31 1.79 -17.41 -11.88
CA ILE A 31 1.47 -16.05 -12.32
C ILE A 31 2.73 -15.22 -12.59
N ASN A 32 2.61 -14.27 -13.51
CA ASN A 32 3.65 -13.26 -13.73
C ASN A 32 3.33 -12.01 -12.91
N ALA A 33 3.82 -11.98 -11.67
CA ALA A 33 3.58 -10.89 -10.74
C ALA A 33 4.93 -10.33 -10.26
N ALA A 34 5.37 -9.23 -10.87
CA ALA A 34 6.55 -8.51 -10.43
C ALA A 34 6.18 -7.54 -9.31
N PHE A 35 6.74 -7.74 -8.12
CA PHE A 35 6.47 -6.88 -6.97
C PHE A 35 7.15 -5.54 -7.13
N TYR A 36 6.35 -4.47 -7.06
CA TYR A 36 6.84 -3.10 -7.05
C TYR A 36 7.09 -2.59 -5.63
N GLY A 37 6.07 -2.63 -4.77
CA GLY A 37 6.23 -2.58 -3.32
C GLY A 37 6.32 -4.00 -2.77
N VAL A 38 7.03 -4.16 -1.66
CA VAL A 38 7.11 -5.44 -0.94
C VAL A 38 7.21 -5.18 0.57
N THR A 39 6.45 -5.94 1.35
CA THR A 39 6.53 -5.93 2.81
C THR A 39 6.32 -7.33 3.37
N VAL A 40 6.68 -7.53 4.64
CA VAL A 40 6.44 -8.80 5.36
C VAL A 40 5.36 -8.56 6.39
N SER A 41 4.34 -9.41 6.37
CA SER A 41 3.28 -9.41 7.36
C SER A 41 3.85 -9.74 8.74
N PRO A 42 3.71 -8.84 9.73
CA PRO A 42 4.13 -9.12 11.10
C PRO A 42 3.20 -10.14 11.80
N VAL A 43 2.05 -10.48 11.20
CA VAL A 43 1.05 -11.39 11.77
C VAL A 43 1.41 -12.85 11.54
N ASP A 44 1.89 -13.17 10.33
CA ASP A 44 2.07 -14.56 9.88
C ASP A 44 3.35 -14.79 9.06
N GLY A 45 4.20 -13.77 8.88
CA GLY A 45 5.43 -13.86 8.09
C GLY A 45 5.20 -14.01 6.58
N SER A 46 3.97 -13.89 6.10
CA SER A 46 3.66 -13.88 4.67
C SER A 46 4.23 -12.62 4.00
N ILE A 47 4.65 -12.75 2.74
CA ILE A 47 5.19 -11.64 1.96
C ILE A 47 4.05 -11.04 1.15
N TRP A 48 3.90 -9.72 1.16
CA TRP A 48 2.91 -9.02 0.36
C TRP A 48 3.59 -8.10 -0.64
N GLY A 49 3.05 -8.06 -1.86
CA GLY A 49 3.59 -7.28 -2.97
C GLY A 49 2.51 -6.64 -3.81
N THR A 50 2.76 -5.44 -4.33
CA THR A 50 1.90 -4.82 -5.34
C THR A 50 2.37 -5.19 -6.72
N VAL A 51 1.41 -5.48 -7.59
CA VAL A 51 1.63 -5.69 -9.02
C VAL A 51 1.04 -4.49 -9.75
N LEU A 52 1.93 -3.74 -10.41
CA LEU A 52 1.54 -2.58 -11.22
C LEU A 52 0.69 -2.98 -12.42
N GLY A 53 0.18 -1.97 -13.12
CA GLY A 53 -0.62 -2.14 -14.33
C GLY A 53 -2.10 -1.88 -14.05
N PHE A 54 -2.90 -2.06 -15.07
CA PHE A 54 -4.33 -1.81 -15.00
C PHE A 54 -5.09 -3.15 -15.11
N PRO A 55 -5.98 -3.49 -14.15
CA PRO A 55 -6.27 -2.73 -12.93
C PRO A 55 -5.26 -2.96 -11.79
N GLY A 56 -4.32 -3.90 -11.93
CA GLY A 56 -3.28 -4.18 -10.93
C GLY A 56 -3.81 -4.91 -9.70
N ALA A 57 -2.91 -5.35 -8.82
CA ALA A 57 -3.26 -6.24 -7.71
C ALA A 57 -2.34 -6.10 -6.49
N VAL A 58 -2.77 -6.65 -5.35
CA VAL A 58 -1.87 -7.09 -4.27
C VAL A 58 -1.76 -8.62 -4.30
N VAL A 59 -0.57 -9.13 -4.05
CA VAL A 59 -0.27 -10.55 -4.03
C VAL A 59 0.29 -10.92 -2.68
N ARG A 60 -0.28 -11.95 -2.06
CA ARG A 60 0.26 -12.59 -0.87
C ARG A 60 1.09 -13.79 -1.30
N LEU A 61 2.26 -13.99 -0.72
CA LEU A 61 3.08 -15.18 -0.86
C LEU A 61 3.30 -15.78 0.53
N ASN A 62 2.83 -17.00 0.73
CA ASN A 62 3.21 -17.82 1.88
C ASN A 62 4.46 -18.62 1.50
N PRO A 63 5.64 -18.38 2.11
CA PRO A 63 6.86 -19.10 1.76
C PRO A 63 6.78 -20.60 2.09
N GLY A 64 6.00 -21.01 3.09
CA GLY A 64 6.05 -22.37 3.64
C GLY A 64 7.42 -22.74 4.23
N SER A 65 7.64 -24.03 4.49
CA SER A 65 8.86 -24.53 5.14
C SER A 65 10.07 -24.67 4.21
N ASN A 66 9.84 -24.83 2.89
CA ASN A 66 10.88 -24.92 1.86
C ASN A 66 10.46 -24.09 0.64
N PRO A 67 10.70 -22.77 0.63
CA PRO A 67 10.11 -21.85 -0.33
C PRO A 67 10.22 -22.23 -1.82
N PRO A 68 11.33 -22.82 -2.31
CA PRO A 68 11.40 -23.33 -3.68
C PRO A 68 10.31 -24.34 -4.06
N GLY A 69 9.85 -25.16 -3.11
CA GLY A 69 8.92 -26.28 -3.35
C GLY A 69 7.61 -26.22 -2.56
N THR A 70 7.42 -25.29 -1.62
CA THR A 70 6.19 -25.20 -0.80
C THR A 70 5.46 -23.87 -0.91
N ALA A 71 6.06 -22.86 -1.55
CA ALA A 71 5.49 -21.52 -1.51
C ALA A 71 4.26 -21.40 -2.42
N LEU A 72 3.15 -20.93 -1.86
CA LEU A 72 1.90 -20.66 -2.55
C LEU A 72 1.59 -19.17 -2.50
N ALA A 73 1.05 -18.66 -3.59
CA ALA A 73 0.62 -17.28 -3.75
C ALA A 73 -0.90 -17.18 -3.81
N GLU A 74 -1.41 -16.03 -3.42
CA GLU A 74 -2.78 -15.60 -3.60
C GLU A 74 -2.75 -14.23 -4.27
N VAL A 75 -3.66 -13.96 -5.20
CA VAL A 75 -3.73 -12.69 -5.92
C VAL A 75 -5.09 -12.03 -5.72
N TYR A 76 -5.05 -10.75 -5.37
CA TYR A 76 -6.23 -9.93 -5.11
C TYR A 76 -6.16 -8.70 -6.01
N GLU A 77 -6.93 -8.76 -7.09
CA GLU A 77 -7.03 -7.66 -8.04
C GLU A 77 -7.81 -6.50 -7.41
N LEU A 78 -7.41 -5.26 -7.68
CA LEU A 78 -8.21 -4.10 -7.29
C LEU A 78 -9.60 -4.21 -7.94
N PRO A 79 -10.67 -3.77 -7.24
CA PRO A 79 -12.02 -3.93 -7.74
C PRO A 79 -12.25 -2.97 -8.90
N TRP A 80 -12.01 -3.41 -10.13
CA TRP A 80 -12.31 -2.67 -11.34
C TRP A 80 -13.38 -3.40 -12.15
N ASN A 81 -14.49 -2.73 -12.40
CA ASN A 81 -15.67 -3.30 -13.08
C ASN A 81 -16.16 -4.61 -12.46
N ASN A 82 -15.92 -4.83 -11.17
CA ASN A 82 -16.40 -6.00 -10.46
C ASN A 82 -17.85 -5.74 -9.99
N PRO A 83 -18.85 -6.50 -10.48
CA PRO A 83 -20.25 -6.27 -10.14
C PRO A 83 -20.56 -6.55 -8.66
N GLY A 84 -19.70 -7.29 -7.96
CA GLY A 84 -19.81 -7.55 -6.53
C GLY A 84 -19.09 -6.53 -5.64
N ALA A 85 -18.39 -5.55 -6.21
CA ALA A 85 -17.68 -4.53 -5.46
C ALA A 85 -18.49 -3.23 -5.33
N PRO A 86 -18.60 -2.63 -4.14
CA PRO A 86 -19.27 -1.34 -3.96
C PRO A 86 -18.40 -0.14 -4.37
N VAL A 87 -17.12 -0.38 -4.69
CA VAL A 87 -16.10 0.63 -4.96
C VAL A 87 -15.27 0.24 -6.17
N HIS A 88 -14.81 1.25 -6.92
CA HIS A 88 -14.00 1.06 -8.12
C HIS A 88 -12.60 1.66 -7.93
N GLY A 89 -11.56 0.88 -8.17
CA GLY A 89 -10.17 1.33 -8.03
C GLY A 89 -9.21 0.57 -8.92
N PHE A 90 -8.06 1.16 -9.22
CA PHE A 90 -7.08 0.60 -10.14
C PHE A 90 -5.67 1.17 -9.96
N SER A 91 -4.70 0.42 -10.46
CA SER A 91 -3.28 0.73 -10.59
C SER A 91 -2.62 1.09 -9.27
N PRO A 92 -2.22 0.09 -8.46
CA PRO A 92 -1.51 0.33 -7.22
C PRO A 92 -0.08 0.78 -7.50
N ARG A 93 0.56 1.37 -6.48
CA ARG A 93 1.98 1.72 -6.47
C ARG A 93 2.64 1.08 -5.25
N GLY A 94 3.06 1.89 -4.26
CA GLY A 94 3.63 1.39 -3.03
C GLY A 94 2.63 0.61 -2.19
N LEU A 95 3.15 -0.05 -1.16
CA LEU A 95 2.33 -0.68 -0.15
C LEU A 95 3.07 -0.72 1.17
N ASP A 96 2.30 -0.86 2.23
CA ASP A 96 2.77 -1.38 3.50
C ASP A 96 1.65 -2.13 4.23
N ILE A 97 1.94 -2.76 5.36
CA ILE A 97 0.98 -3.59 6.09
C ILE A 97 0.90 -3.17 7.55
N ASP A 98 -0.31 -3.20 8.12
CA ASP A 98 -0.51 -2.94 9.53
C ASP A 98 -0.28 -4.19 10.40
N ARG A 99 -0.27 -4.01 11.73
CA ARG A 99 -0.10 -5.15 12.66
C ARG A 99 -1.32 -6.05 12.81
N ASN A 100 -2.41 -5.74 12.12
CA ASN A 100 -3.58 -6.60 12.01
C ASN A 100 -3.57 -7.43 10.71
N GLY A 101 -2.57 -7.25 9.85
CA GLY A 101 -2.47 -7.92 8.55
C GLY A 101 -3.30 -7.25 7.45
N VAL A 102 -3.73 -5.99 7.64
CA VAL A 102 -4.41 -5.19 6.62
C VAL A 102 -3.34 -4.53 5.75
N VAL A 103 -3.38 -4.81 4.45
CA VAL A 103 -2.50 -4.20 3.47
C VAL A 103 -3.03 -2.84 3.07
N TRP A 104 -2.16 -1.85 2.99
CA TRP A 104 -2.47 -0.52 2.52
C TRP A 104 -1.69 -0.25 1.22
N THR A 105 -2.31 0.47 0.30
CA THR A 105 -1.66 0.85 -0.96
C THR A 105 -2.29 2.11 -1.54
N VAL A 106 -1.46 3.03 -2.04
CA VAL A 106 -1.94 4.14 -2.85
C VAL A 106 -2.21 3.69 -4.29
N ILE A 107 -3.34 4.12 -4.85
CA ILE A 107 -3.82 3.68 -6.16
C ILE A 107 -4.12 4.87 -7.09
N ALA A 108 -3.94 4.68 -8.39
CA ALA A 108 -4.05 5.76 -9.38
C ALA A 108 -5.47 6.31 -9.57
N SER A 109 -6.50 5.61 -9.09
CA SER A 109 -7.86 6.16 -9.01
C SER A 109 -8.02 7.27 -7.95
N GLY A 110 -6.94 7.67 -7.27
CA GLY A 110 -6.93 8.80 -6.33
C GLY A 110 -7.36 8.43 -4.91
N HIS A 111 -7.05 7.20 -4.49
CA HIS A 111 -7.41 6.68 -3.16
C HIS A 111 -6.17 6.16 -2.43
N LEU A 112 -6.26 6.17 -1.09
CA LEU A 112 -5.56 5.21 -0.26
C LEU A 112 -6.49 4.00 -0.10
N ALA A 113 -6.04 2.83 -0.51
CA ALA A 113 -6.81 1.59 -0.43
C ALA A 113 -6.33 0.73 0.73
N SER A 114 -7.25 0.04 1.39
CA SER A 114 -6.95 -1.07 2.29
C SER A 114 -7.48 -2.38 1.74
N PHE A 115 -6.73 -3.46 1.92
CA PHE A 115 -7.16 -4.83 1.69
C PHE A 115 -7.07 -5.66 2.97
N ASP A 116 -8.22 -6.19 3.42
CA ASP A 116 -8.32 -7.07 4.57
C ASP A 116 -8.74 -8.47 4.14
N ARG A 117 -7.76 -9.37 4.04
CA ARG A 117 -7.95 -10.78 3.67
C ARG A 117 -8.96 -11.51 4.56
N ARG A 118 -9.14 -11.09 5.82
CA ARG A 118 -10.06 -11.72 6.77
C ARG A 118 -11.52 -11.48 6.44
N LYS A 119 -11.81 -10.48 5.59
CA LYS A 119 -13.17 -10.19 5.13
C LYS A 119 -13.60 -11.08 3.98
N CYS A 120 -12.66 -11.78 3.33
CA CYS A 120 -12.97 -12.66 2.21
C CYS A 120 -13.93 -13.79 2.62
N LYS A 121 -15.04 -13.91 1.89
CA LYS A 121 -16.12 -14.87 2.10
C LYS A 121 -15.99 -16.09 1.17
N GLY A 122 -15.40 -15.89 0.00
CA GLY A 122 -15.14 -16.94 -0.98
C GLY A 122 -13.89 -17.77 -0.66
N PRO A 123 -13.66 -18.87 -1.39
CA PRO A 123 -12.42 -19.63 -1.31
C PRO A 123 -11.23 -18.75 -1.75
N LEU A 124 -10.08 -18.95 -1.10
CA LEU A 124 -8.84 -18.19 -1.34
C LEU A 124 -7.85 -18.94 -2.25
N ASN A 125 -8.24 -20.14 -2.68
CA ASN A 125 -7.56 -21.00 -3.62
C ASN A 125 -8.63 -21.67 -4.52
N GLY A 126 -8.18 -22.49 -5.47
CA GLY A 126 -9.03 -23.15 -6.45
C GLY A 126 -9.21 -22.35 -7.74
N PRO A 127 -10.02 -22.85 -8.69
CA PRO A 127 -10.04 -22.37 -10.08
C PRO A 127 -10.66 -20.98 -10.24
N THR A 128 -11.34 -20.46 -9.22
CA THR A 128 -11.97 -19.14 -9.24
C THR A 128 -11.21 -18.09 -8.43
N ALA A 129 -10.19 -18.48 -7.65
CA ALA A 129 -9.41 -17.59 -6.80
C ALA A 129 -8.28 -16.88 -7.58
N THR A 130 -8.63 -16.22 -8.68
CA THR A 130 -7.67 -15.74 -9.69
C THR A 130 -7.56 -14.21 -9.76
N GLY A 131 -7.90 -13.50 -8.68
CA GLY A 131 -7.83 -12.03 -8.63
C GLY A 131 -9.05 -11.37 -8.00
N GLN A 132 -10.19 -11.43 -8.69
CA GLN A 132 -11.39 -10.66 -8.33
C GLN A 132 -12.34 -11.34 -7.31
N HIS A 133 -11.93 -12.45 -6.72
CA HIS A 133 -12.77 -13.33 -5.90
C HIS A 133 -13.07 -12.82 -4.48
N CYS A 134 -12.38 -11.76 -4.03
CA CYS A 134 -12.59 -11.14 -2.71
C CYS A 134 -12.80 -9.62 -2.82
N PRO A 135 -13.89 -9.15 -3.46
CA PRO A 135 -14.19 -7.73 -3.53
C PRO A 135 -14.44 -7.10 -2.15
N GLU A 136 -14.96 -7.87 -1.20
CA GLU A 136 -15.27 -7.46 0.18
C GLU A 136 -14.04 -7.17 1.05
N GLY A 137 -12.85 -7.61 0.62
CA GLY A 137 -11.60 -7.27 1.27
C GLY A 137 -11.20 -5.80 1.08
N TRP A 138 -11.69 -5.17 0.01
CA TRP A 138 -11.28 -3.82 -0.37
C TRP A 138 -12.08 -2.72 0.31
N THR A 139 -11.40 -1.65 0.71
CA THR A 139 -12.00 -0.37 1.10
C THR A 139 -11.15 0.76 0.54
N LEU A 140 -11.79 1.75 -0.09
CA LEU A 140 -11.09 2.85 -0.76
C LEU A 140 -11.43 4.18 -0.08
N TYR A 141 -10.39 4.93 0.28
CA TYR A 141 -10.50 6.24 0.93
C TYR A 141 -10.04 7.31 -0.06
N PRO A 142 -10.95 8.18 -0.57
CA PRO A 142 -10.56 9.24 -1.50
C PRO A 142 -9.51 10.14 -0.84
N LEU A 143 -8.37 10.30 -1.51
CA LEU A 143 -7.31 11.17 -1.02
C LEU A 143 -7.81 12.63 -1.05
N PRO A 144 -7.42 13.48 -0.08
CA PRO A 144 -7.80 14.89 -0.08
C PRO A 144 -7.30 15.57 -1.36
N GLY A 145 -8.16 16.32 -2.04
CA GLY A 145 -7.78 17.04 -3.25
C GLY A 145 -8.94 17.17 -4.23
N PRO A 146 -8.76 17.99 -5.28
CA PRO A 146 -9.75 18.11 -6.34
C PRO A 146 -9.78 16.86 -7.21
N GLN A 147 -10.85 16.71 -8.00
CA GLN A 147 -10.94 15.72 -9.09
C GLN A 147 -10.81 16.43 -10.45
N LEU A 148 -10.40 15.69 -11.48
CA LEU A 148 -10.37 16.18 -12.86
C LEU A 148 -11.79 16.53 -13.35
N LYS A 149 -11.90 17.61 -14.12
CA LYS A 149 -13.17 18.09 -14.67
C LYS A 149 -13.83 17.00 -15.53
N GLY A 150 -15.08 16.67 -15.23
CA GLY A 150 -15.89 15.72 -15.98
C GLY A 150 -15.74 14.25 -15.56
N VAL A 151 -14.83 13.94 -14.62
CA VAL A 151 -14.75 12.61 -14.00
C VAL A 151 -15.81 12.50 -12.91
N THR A 152 -16.68 11.50 -13.04
CA THR A 152 -17.76 11.23 -12.08
C THR A 152 -17.42 10.13 -11.09
N ASP A 153 -16.40 9.32 -11.37
CA ASP A 153 -15.93 8.29 -10.44
C ASP A 153 -15.37 8.95 -9.17
N PRO A 154 -15.64 8.37 -7.98
CA PRO A 154 -15.10 8.88 -6.73
C PRO A 154 -13.57 8.81 -6.74
N GLY A 155 -12.91 9.72 -6.04
CA GLY A 155 -11.45 9.80 -5.96
C GLY A 155 -10.96 11.24 -6.03
N SER A 156 -9.68 11.40 -6.32
CA SER A 156 -9.04 12.71 -6.54
C SER A 156 -7.96 12.63 -7.61
N ALA A 157 -7.51 13.79 -8.09
CA ALA A 157 -6.35 13.95 -8.95
C ALA A 157 -5.01 13.92 -8.18
N GLU A 158 -5.00 13.44 -6.92
CA GLU A 158 -3.77 13.27 -6.15
C GLU A 158 -2.84 12.24 -6.84
N ALA A 159 -1.53 12.53 -6.78
CA ALA A 159 -0.46 11.73 -7.38
C ALA A 159 0.42 11.08 -6.30
N SER A 160 -0.19 10.21 -5.48
CA SER A 160 0.54 9.47 -4.45
C SER A 160 1.46 8.41 -5.06
N TYR A 161 2.68 8.27 -4.51
CA TYR A 161 3.68 7.33 -5.00
C TYR A 161 3.86 6.11 -4.10
N TYR A 162 3.87 6.31 -2.78
CA TYR A 162 4.03 5.24 -1.79
C TYR A 162 3.13 5.52 -0.58
N ASP A 163 3.10 4.56 0.34
CA ASP A 163 2.49 4.67 1.65
C ASP A 163 3.26 3.82 2.66
N TRP A 164 3.17 4.19 3.91
CA TRP A 164 3.81 3.51 5.03
C TRP A 164 2.86 3.49 6.21
N VAL A 165 2.87 2.42 7.01
CA VAL A 165 1.99 2.29 8.17
C VAL A 165 2.80 2.54 9.44
N ASP A 166 2.37 3.54 10.22
CA ASP A 166 2.90 3.77 11.57
C ASP A 166 2.40 2.70 12.54
N GLN A 167 3.01 1.52 12.49
CA GLN A 167 2.62 0.38 13.32
C GLN A 167 2.76 0.67 14.83
N PHE A 168 3.67 1.55 15.21
CA PHE A 168 4.14 1.69 16.60
C PHE A 168 3.81 3.04 17.25
N ASP A 169 3.07 3.92 16.58
CA ASP A 169 2.85 5.30 17.03
C ASP A 169 4.16 6.08 17.17
N THR A 170 5.04 5.95 16.18
CA THR A 170 6.28 6.71 16.07
C THR A 170 6.03 8.20 15.80
N PHE A 171 4.91 8.55 15.17
CA PHE A 171 4.57 9.94 14.88
C PHE A 171 3.78 10.61 16.01
N GLY A 172 2.84 9.90 16.66
CA GLY A 172 1.94 10.46 17.67
C GLY A 172 0.47 10.54 17.27
N LEU A 173 0.06 9.95 16.14
CA LEU A 173 -1.33 9.88 15.71
C LEU A 173 -2.03 8.56 16.08
N GLY A 174 -1.33 7.65 16.76
CA GLY A 174 -1.81 6.33 17.12
C GLY A 174 -1.08 5.20 16.37
N LYS A 175 -1.40 3.97 16.76
CA LYS A 175 -0.85 2.75 16.14
C LYS A 175 -1.62 2.39 14.88
N ASN A 176 -0.93 1.76 13.93
CA ASN A 176 -1.48 1.30 12.65
C ASN A 176 -2.10 2.44 11.82
N VAL A 177 -1.50 3.64 11.86
CA VAL A 177 -1.95 4.77 11.03
C VAL A 177 -1.27 4.69 9.66
N PRO A 178 -1.99 4.41 8.56
CA PRO A 178 -1.41 4.45 7.23
C PRO A 178 -1.22 5.91 6.76
N ILE A 179 -0.08 6.18 6.16
CA ILE A 179 0.33 7.51 5.72
C ILE A 179 0.73 7.44 4.24
N ALA A 180 -0.04 8.12 3.38
CA ALA A 180 0.27 8.22 1.96
C ALA A 180 1.20 9.41 1.67
N THR A 181 2.13 9.23 0.72
CA THR A 181 2.96 10.33 0.20
C THR A 181 2.15 11.16 -0.81
N GLY A 182 1.45 12.20 -0.36
CA GLY A 182 0.61 13.06 -1.20
C GLY A 182 1.41 14.12 -1.95
N ASN A 183 1.97 13.74 -3.11
CA ASN A 183 2.84 14.63 -3.89
C ASN A 183 2.09 15.80 -4.54
N GLY A 184 0.83 15.60 -4.92
CA GLY A 184 -0.03 16.68 -5.43
C GLY A 184 -0.44 17.67 -4.33
N ASN A 185 -0.44 17.19 -3.08
CA ASN A 185 -0.69 17.98 -1.89
C ASN A 185 0.58 18.53 -1.24
N ASP A 186 1.80 18.30 -1.73
CA ASP A 186 3.02 18.67 -0.99
C ASP A 186 2.97 18.24 0.49
N ALA A 187 2.43 17.04 0.76
CA ALA A 187 2.09 16.63 2.12
C ALA A 187 2.26 15.13 2.36
N LEU A 188 2.30 14.77 3.64
CA LEU A 188 2.00 13.42 4.10
C LEU A 188 0.53 13.36 4.52
N LEU A 189 -0.18 12.31 4.09
CA LEU A 189 -1.63 12.17 4.26
C LEU A 189 -1.90 10.99 5.18
N ALA A 190 -2.04 11.26 6.48
CA ALA A 190 -2.27 10.23 7.49
C ALA A 190 -3.77 9.97 7.66
N LEU A 191 -4.23 8.75 7.41
CA LEU A 191 -5.63 8.38 7.60
C LEU A 191 -5.83 7.86 9.02
N LEU A 192 -6.67 8.53 9.81
CA LEU A 192 -7.03 8.08 11.15
C LEU A 192 -8.04 6.92 11.04
N PRO A 193 -7.67 5.66 11.36
CA PRO A 193 -8.51 4.50 11.06
C PRO A 193 -9.89 4.54 11.74
N GLU A 194 -9.97 5.11 12.94
CA GLU A 194 -11.22 5.19 13.72
C GLU A 194 -12.26 6.13 13.09
N SER A 195 -11.80 7.18 12.41
CA SER A 195 -12.69 8.20 11.85
C SER A 195 -12.78 8.17 10.33
N GLY A 196 -11.85 7.50 9.64
CA GLY A 196 -11.71 7.54 8.19
C GLY A 196 -11.32 8.92 7.65
N LYS A 197 -10.85 9.84 8.51
CA LYS A 197 -10.46 11.20 8.12
C LYS A 197 -8.95 11.32 7.96
N PHE A 198 -8.54 12.14 7.00
CA PHE A 198 -7.13 12.47 6.78
C PHE A 198 -6.67 13.64 7.65
N VAL A 199 -5.50 13.48 8.27
CA VAL A 199 -4.66 14.56 8.77
C VAL A 199 -3.63 14.89 7.70
N VAL A 200 -3.61 16.14 7.25
CA VAL A 200 -2.74 16.61 6.16
C VAL A 200 -1.52 17.33 6.76
N LEU A 201 -0.36 16.71 6.65
CA LEU A 201 0.92 17.24 7.13
C LEU A 201 1.62 17.96 5.99
N ARG A 202 1.17 19.18 5.69
CA ARG A 202 1.65 20.01 4.57
C ARG A 202 3.07 20.51 4.84
N VAL A 203 3.94 20.40 3.85
CA VAL A 203 5.26 21.06 3.83
C VAL A 203 5.13 22.32 2.97
N PRO A 204 5.09 23.53 3.58
CA PRO A 204 4.83 24.75 2.81
C PRO A 204 6.03 25.18 1.98
N TYR A 205 7.26 24.89 2.43
CA TYR A 205 8.50 25.30 1.78
C TYR A 205 9.64 24.28 1.95
N PRO A 206 10.52 24.12 0.95
CA PRO A 206 10.34 24.64 -0.41
C PRO A 206 9.16 23.96 -1.10
N MET A 207 8.45 24.69 -1.97
CA MET A 207 7.31 24.14 -2.72
C MET A 207 7.70 22.91 -3.54
N GLY A 208 6.72 22.04 -3.84
CA GLY A 208 6.95 20.81 -4.60
C GLY A 208 7.49 19.66 -3.75
N PHE A 209 7.03 19.54 -2.49
CA PHE A 209 7.42 18.41 -1.63
C PHE A 209 6.97 17.09 -2.27
N TYR A 210 7.97 16.34 -2.73
CA TYR A 210 7.78 15.14 -3.52
C TYR A 210 8.35 13.92 -2.79
N ALA A 211 7.53 13.22 -2.03
CA ALA A 211 7.92 12.07 -1.25
C ALA A 211 7.87 10.75 -2.03
N LYS A 212 8.90 9.93 -1.80
CA LYS A 212 9.04 8.58 -2.40
C LYS A 212 9.05 7.46 -1.39
N GLY A 213 9.36 7.78 -0.15
CA GLY A 213 9.32 6.87 0.98
C GLY A 213 9.40 7.66 2.27
N MET A 214 9.10 6.97 3.36
CA MET A 214 9.17 7.49 4.71
C MET A 214 9.35 6.35 5.69
N ASP A 215 9.83 6.66 6.88
CA ASP A 215 9.89 5.73 8.00
C ASP A 215 9.84 6.48 9.33
N GLY A 216 9.53 5.76 10.40
CA GLY A 216 9.43 6.26 11.75
C GLY A 216 10.53 5.74 12.67
N ARG A 217 10.90 6.53 13.67
CA ARG A 217 11.86 6.10 14.70
C ARG A 217 11.49 6.67 16.06
N ILE A 218 11.66 5.84 17.09
CA ILE A 218 11.62 6.24 18.50
C ILE A 218 13.06 6.22 18.99
N ASP A 219 13.64 7.40 19.15
CA ASP A 219 14.99 7.63 19.66
C ASP A 219 15.07 7.49 21.18
N ASP A 220 14.07 8.01 21.90
CA ASP A 220 13.95 7.84 23.35
C ASP A 220 12.46 7.71 23.74
N PRO A 221 12.01 6.52 24.19
CA PRO A 221 10.62 6.32 24.59
C PRO A 221 10.22 7.14 25.83
N LYS A 222 11.18 7.68 26.59
CA LYS A 222 10.95 8.50 27.78
C LYS A 222 10.90 10.00 27.47
N ALA A 223 11.35 10.44 26.30
CA ALA A 223 11.38 11.87 25.92
C ALA A 223 10.05 12.37 25.32
N GLY A 224 8.99 11.58 25.37
CA GLY A 224 7.67 11.95 24.84
C GLY A 224 7.71 12.22 23.33
N TRP A 225 7.04 13.28 22.87
CA TRP A 225 7.00 13.64 21.45
C TRP A 225 8.36 14.02 20.85
N LYS A 226 9.32 14.46 21.68
CA LYS A 226 10.66 14.84 21.23
C LYS A 226 11.53 13.64 20.90
N GLY A 227 11.27 12.51 21.55
CA GLY A 227 12.01 11.27 21.37
C GLY A 227 11.50 10.43 20.20
N LYS A 228 10.56 10.93 19.41
CA LYS A 228 10.00 10.21 18.27
C LYS A 228 9.70 11.14 17.10
N GLY A 229 9.57 10.56 15.91
CA GLY A 229 9.24 11.30 14.70
C GLY A 229 9.15 10.39 13.49
N ILE A 230 8.85 11.01 12.36
CA ILE A 230 8.90 10.37 11.04
C ILE A 230 9.80 11.18 10.12
N TRP A 231 10.46 10.48 9.21
CA TRP A 231 11.36 11.04 8.23
C TRP A 231 10.85 10.69 6.85
N ALA A 232 10.70 11.70 5.99
CA ALA A 232 10.30 11.50 4.60
C ALA A 232 11.35 12.07 3.66
N THR A 233 11.62 11.35 2.58
CA THR A 233 12.53 11.84 1.54
C THR A 233 11.86 12.99 0.78
N TYR A 234 12.57 14.08 0.54
CA TYR A 234 12.27 14.97 -0.59
C TYR A 234 13.01 14.38 -1.81
N GLY A 235 12.30 13.51 -2.53
CA GLY A 235 12.84 12.60 -3.55
C GLY A 235 12.50 12.99 -4.98
N THR A 236 12.35 14.28 -5.28
CA THR A 236 12.19 14.73 -6.68
C THR A 236 13.40 14.33 -7.51
N ARG A 237 13.17 13.96 -8.77
CA ARG A 237 14.24 13.62 -9.73
C ARG A 237 14.94 14.86 -10.30
N THR A 238 14.31 16.02 -10.14
CA THR A 238 14.73 17.30 -10.71
C THR A 238 14.78 18.38 -9.63
N PRO A 239 15.60 18.22 -8.57
CA PRO A 239 15.62 19.14 -7.43
C PRO A 239 16.00 20.57 -7.81
N PHE A 240 16.72 20.73 -8.93
CA PHE A 240 17.07 22.03 -9.50
C PHE A 240 15.91 22.82 -10.11
N HIS A 241 14.72 22.21 -10.26
CA HIS A 241 13.48 22.91 -10.62
C HIS A 241 12.66 23.37 -9.41
N ALA A 242 13.07 23.03 -8.18
CA ALA A 242 12.46 23.55 -6.96
C ALA A 242 12.98 24.97 -6.65
N GLU A 243 12.39 25.64 -5.66
CA GLU A 243 12.67 27.04 -5.30
C GLU A 243 14.16 27.36 -5.01
N GLY A 244 14.99 26.35 -4.70
CA GLY A 244 16.44 26.52 -4.50
C GLY A 244 17.28 26.57 -5.79
N GLY A 245 16.71 26.23 -6.94
CA GLY A 245 17.38 26.30 -8.25
C GLY A 245 18.59 25.37 -8.39
N LYS A 246 19.47 25.70 -9.35
CA LYS A 246 20.69 24.93 -9.67
C LYS A 246 21.54 24.72 -8.41
N GLY A 247 21.93 23.47 -8.17
CA GLY A 247 22.70 23.07 -6.98
C GLY A 247 21.84 22.53 -5.84
N THR A 248 20.51 22.64 -5.91
CA THR A 248 19.62 21.97 -4.94
C THR A 248 19.77 20.45 -5.02
N THR A 249 19.96 19.82 -3.86
CA THR A 249 20.05 18.37 -3.70
C THR A 249 18.81 17.80 -3.02
N SER A 250 18.70 16.46 -3.02
CA SER A 250 17.71 15.75 -2.20
C SER A 250 17.87 16.07 -0.71
N LYS A 251 16.76 15.97 0.04
CA LYS A 251 16.71 16.23 1.48
C LYS A 251 15.93 15.12 2.18
N VAL A 252 16.08 15.05 3.49
CA VAL A 252 15.18 14.29 4.37
C VAL A 252 14.50 15.30 5.29
N LEU A 253 13.18 15.24 5.37
CA LEU A 253 12.36 16.08 6.23
C LEU A 253 11.99 15.28 7.48
N HIS A 254 12.25 15.87 8.64
CA HIS A 254 11.88 15.32 9.95
C HIS A 254 10.59 15.99 10.42
N PHE A 255 9.57 15.17 10.72
CA PHE A 255 8.30 15.62 11.27
C PHE A 255 8.19 15.13 12.71
N GLN A 256 7.81 16.05 13.60
CA GLN A 256 7.46 15.75 14.99
C GLN A 256 6.11 16.38 15.29
N LEU A 257 5.26 15.63 16.01
CA LEU A 257 3.95 16.07 16.41
C LEU A 257 3.93 16.34 17.91
N ARG A 258 3.72 17.60 18.29
CA ARG A 258 3.47 17.95 19.69
C ARG A 258 2.06 17.48 20.08
N PRO A 259 1.86 17.00 21.32
CA PRO A 259 0.53 16.60 21.79
C PRO A 259 -0.40 17.81 21.95
N ASP A 260 0.15 18.98 22.26
CA ASP A 260 -0.58 20.25 22.27
C ASP A 260 0.34 21.43 21.87
N PRO A 261 -0.23 22.61 21.51
CA PRO A 261 0.54 23.77 21.07
C PRO A 261 1.47 24.39 22.14
N LEU A 262 1.20 24.16 23.42
CA LEU A 262 1.91 24.75 24.55
C LEU A 262 3.04 23.85 25.07
N THR A 263 3.08 22.58 24.67
CA THR A 263 4.16 21.67 25.07
C THR A 263 5.50 22.17 24.51
N GLN A 264 6.48 22.35 25.41
CA GLN A 264 7.85 22.77 25.07
C GLN A 264 8.77 21.61 24.75
#